data_AF-A0A0R3SXE1-F1
#
_entry.id   AF-A0A0R3SXE1-F1
#
_cell.length_a   1.000
_cell.length_b   1.000
_cell.length_c   1.000
_cell.angle_alpha   90.00
_cell.angle_beta   90.00
_cell.angle_gamma   90.00
#
_symmetry.space_group_name_H-M   'P 1'
#
loop_
_entity.id
_entity.type
_entity.pdbx_description
1 polymer ?
#
loop_
_entity_poly.entity_id
_entity_poly.type
_entity_poly.pdbx_seq_one_letter_code
_entity_poly.pdbx_strand_id
1 'polypeptide(L)'
;MPVSKRDKKISLTKVSKAPKAKPAFVEKVRSLVNHYKFIYVIKLVNSRNQRLVDLRRELNDSVLLFGKNKLMMIAFGRDKTQEIKPGLYKLGKFIKGQCALLFTNRNLDEVRGVFNQFRSADYARPGVEAEQTVILGAGPIPKFAHTLEHPLRKLNLPVKLNRGIVTLESDYEVCKKGHTLTPDQCRILKYFEVQISEFQVNILAIWRAENGKVEDVVESDASNVITSLYPKIRVQCETYQGECCYFSQVPIGDEEDKGNEQQEMEVL
;
A
#
# COMPACT_ATOMS: atom_id res chain seq x y z
N MET A 1 -9.80 45.47 36.93
CA MET A 1 -9.17 44.42 37.76
C MET A 1 -7.66 44.50 37.61
N PRO A 2 -6.86 44.41 38.69
CA PRO A 2 -5.40 44.45 38.58
C PRO A 2 -4.90 43.14 37.98
N VAL A 3 -4.14 43.21 36.89
CA VAL A 3 -3.58 42.03 36.22
C VAL A 3 -2.50 41.43 37.12
N SER A 4 -2.60 40.12 37.38
CA SER A 4 -1.69 39.38 38.26
C SER A 4 -0.25 39.46 37.76
N LYS A 5 0.73 39.67 38.66
CA LYS A 5 2.17 39.68 38.34
C LYS A 5 2.69 38.37 37.70
N ARG A 6 1.89 37.30 37.70
CA ARG A 6 2.22 36.01 37.06
C ARG A 6 1.77 35.93 35.60
N ASP A 7 0.98 36.88 35.13
CA ASP A 7 0.48 36.93 33.77
C ASP A 7 1.49 37.63 32.85
N LYS A 8 2.68 37.02 32.71
CA LYS A 8 3.70 37.48 31.78
C LYS A 8 3.35 36.92 30.40
N LYS A 9 2.94 37.80 29.48
CA LYS A 9 2.68 37.43 28.08
C LYS A 9 4.01 37.07 27.40
N ILE A 10 4.42 35.80 27.49
CA ILE A 10 5.64 35.31 26.83
C ILE A 10 5.33 35.22 25.34
N SER A 11 5.93 36.09 24.51
CA SER A 11 5.82 35.91 23.07
C SER A 11 6.60 34.66 22.68
N LEU A 12 5.91 33.71 22.03
CA LEU A 12 6.51 32.53 21.39
C LEU A 12 7.28 32.97 20.13
N THR A 13 8.26 33.86 20.30
CA THR A 13 9.07 34.33 19.18
C THR A 13 9.98 33.19 18.74
N LYS A 14 9.93 32.88 17.44
CA LYS A 14 10.60 31.77 16.76
C LYS A 14 11.96 31.42 17.35
N VAL A 15 12.03 30.27 18.01
CA VAL A 15 13.30 29.64 18.37
C VAL A 15 14.02 29.25 17.07
N SER A 16 15.23 29.76 16.85
CA SER A 16 16.11 29.35 15.75
C SER A 16 16.63 27.94 16.04
N LYS A 17 15.82 26.92 15.71
CA LYS A 17 16.26 25.53 15.75
C LYS A 17 17.46 25.37 14.81
N ALA A 18 18.63 25.04 15.38
CA ALA A 18 19.85 24.76 14.63
C ALA A 18 19.58 23.74 13.51
N PRO A 19 19.93 24.02 12.25
CA PRO A 19 19.62 23.16 11.12
C PRO A 19 20.70 22.09 10.94
N LYS A 20 20.95 21.21 11.92
CA LYS A 20 22.07 20.24 11.76
C LYS A 20 21.73 19.08 10.79
N ALA A 21 20.49 18.57 10.81
CA ALA A 21 20.12 17.38 10.01
C ALA A 21 19.68 17.69 8.56
N LYS A 22 19.21 18.92 8.29
CA LYS A 22 18.74 19.35 6.96
C LYS A 22 19.87 19.42 5.91
N PRO A 23 21.04 20.02 6.19
CA PRO A 23 22.13 20.10 5.21
C PRO A 23 22.75 18.73 4.94
N ALA A 24 22.95 17.90 5.97
CA ALA A 24 23.56 16.58 5.82
C ALA A 24 22.78 15.64 4.87
N PHE A 25 21.44 15.66 4.92
CA PHE A 25 20.63 14.88 3.98
C PHE A 25 20.76 15.40 2.55
N VAL A 26 20.77 16.71 2.37
CA VAL A 26 20.95 17.32 1.05
C VAL A 26 22.31 16.94 0.48
N GLU A 27 23.38 17.11 1.24
CA GLU A 27 24.74 16.72 0.85
C GLU A 27 24.83 15.24 0.47
N LYS A 28 24.20 14.36 1.25
CA LYS A 28 24.13 12.92 0.93
C LYS A 28 23.42 12.65 -0.39
N VAL A 29 22.32 13.34 -0.69
CA VAL A 29 21.66 13.22 -2.00
C VAL A 29 22.59 13.74 -3.11
N ARG A 30 23.27 14.88 -2.89
CA ARG A 30 24.18 15.46 -3.89
C ARG A 30 25.35 14.55 -4.21
N SER A 31 25.93 13.87 -3.22
CA SER A 31 27.02 12.92 -3.48
C SER A 31 26.55 11.73 -4.31
N LEU A 32 25.39 11.15 -4.00
CA LEU A 32 24.84 10.00 -4.72
C LEU A 32 24.49 10.31 -6.20
N VAL A 33 24.03 11.53 -6.50
CA VAL A 33 23.76 11.99 -7.88
C VAL A 33 25.00 11.87 -8.78
N ASN A 34 26.20 11.98 -8.20
CA ASN A 34 27.44 11.87 -8.96
C ASN A 34 27.91 10.42 -9.16
N HIS A 35 27.56 9.51 -8.24
CA HIS A 35 28.03 8.11 -8.27
C HIS A 35 27.16 7.17 -9.13
N TYR A 36 25.89 7.50 -9.33
CA TYR A 36 24.94 6.61 -9.99
C TYR A 36 24.48 7.12 -11.35
N LYS A 37 24.25 6.18 -12.28
CA LYS A 37 23.78 6.46 -13.65
C LYS A 37 22.29 6.82 -13.68
N PHE A 38 21.49 6.21 -12.81
CA PHE A 38 20.04 6.37 -12.79
C PHE A 38 19.54 6.81 -11.42
N ILE A 39 18.53 7.67 -11.46
CA ILE A 39 17.76 8.06 -10.28
C ILE A 39 16.30 7.77 -10.57
N TYR A 40 15.71 6.87 -9.78
CA TYR A 40 14.30 6.53 -9.86
C TYR A 40 13.54 7.23 -8.73
N VAL A 41 12.43 7.87 -9.07
CA VAL A 41 11.43 8.31 -8.09
C VAL A 41 10.42 7.18 -7.98
N ILE A 42 10.38 6.54 -6.82
CA ILE A 42 9.47 5.42 -6.55
C ILE A 42 8.40 5.83 -5.56
N LYS A 43 7.21 5.25 -5.69
CA LYS A 43 6.10 5.36 -4.76
C LYS A 43 5.88 4.00 -4.12
N LEU A 44 5.81 4.00 -2.79
CA LEU A 44 5.57 2.78 -2.03
C LEU A 44 4.10 2.72 -1.64
N VAL A 45 3.48 1.57 -1.88
CA VAL A 45 2.09 1.27 -1.51
C VAL A 45 2.12 0.18 -0.45
N ASN A 46 1.34 0.38 0.63
CA ASN A 46 1.25 -0.55 1.77
C ASN A 46 2.59 -0.97 2.40
N SER A 47 3.58 -0.07 2.43
CA SER A 47 4.90 -0.41 2.96
C SER A 47 4.91 -0.76 4.45
N ARG A 48 5.63 -1.84 4.79
CA ARG A 48 6.01 -2.21 6.15
C ARG A 48 7.53 -2.19 6.31
N ASN A 49 8.02 -1.84 7.49
CA ASN A 49 9.46 -1.69 7.74
C ASN A 49 10.25 -2.96 7.42
N GLN A 50 9.69 -4.14 7.72
CA GLN A 50 10.35 -5.42 7.44
C GLN A 50 10.64 -5.60 5.94
N ARG A 51 9.63 -5.38 5.08
CA ARG A 51 9.79 -5.46 3.62
C ARG A 51 10.79 -4.43 3.08
N LEU A 52 10.83 -3.24 3.68
CA LEU A 52 11.83 -2.22 3.32
C LEU A 52 13.25 -2.57 3.75
N VAL A 53 13.43 -3.41 4.77
CA VAL A 53 14.75 -3.94 5.14
C VAL A 53 15.17 -5.00 4.14
N ASP A 54 14.28 -5.92 3.78
CA ASP A 54 14.54 -6.97 2.80
C ASP A 54 14.88 -6.38 1.42
N LEU A 55 14.09 -5.39 0.97
CA LEU A 55 14.34 -4.69 -0.29
C LEU A 55 15.71 -3.99 -0.32
N ARG A 56 16.16 -3.44 0.81
CA ARG A 56 17.50 -2.84 0.92
C ARG A 56 18.63 -3.86 0.91
N ARG A 57 18.38 -5.08 1.38
CA ARG A 57 19.36 -6.17 1.34
C ARG A 57 19.54 -6.68 -0.09
N GLU A 58 18.44 -6.77 -0.84
CA GLU A 58 18.47 -7.15 -2.25
C GLU A 58 19.17 -6.09 -3.13
N LEU A 59 18.86 -4.83 -2.85
CA LEU A 59 19.43 -3.68 -3.53
C LEU A 59 20.73 -3.22 -2.85
N ASN A 60 21.66 -4.14 -2.61
CA ASN A 60 22.94 -3.85 -1.94
C ASN A 60 23.88 -2.93 -2.75
N ASP A 61 23.78 -2.99 -4.07
CA ASP A 61 24.51 -2.16 -5.04
C ASP A 61 23.89 -0.76 -5.20
N SER A 62 22.66 -0.60 -4.74
CA SER A 62 21.83 0.58 -4.94
C SER A 62 21.53 1.27 -3.61
N VAL A 63 21.23 2.57 -3.65
CA VAL A 63 20.93 3.31 -2.41
C VAL A 63 19.49 3.79 -2.43
N LEU A 64 18.70 3.21 -1.54
CA LEU A 64 17.32 3.63 -1.30
C LEU A 64 17.25 4.69 -0.19
N LEU A 65 16.90 5.92 -0.57
CA LEU A 65 16.75 7.07 0.32
C LEU A 65 15.30 7.47 0.53
N PHE A 66 14.96 7.69 1.79
CA PHE A 66 13.69 8.26 2.23
C PHE A 66 13.96 9.64 2.82
N GLY A 67 13.11 10.60 2.48
CA GLY A 67 13.23 11.97 2.98
C GLY A 67 11.90 12.69 2.98
N LYS A 68 11.88 13.90 3.56
CA LYS A 68 10.73 14.78 3.39
C LYS A 68 10.70 15.25 1.94
N ASN A 69 9.53 15.21 1.29
CA ASN A 69 9.37 15.59 -0.12
C ASN A 69 9.97 16.97 -0.44
N LYS A 70 9.70 17.97 0.41
CA LYS A 70 10.29 19.31 0.28
C LYS A 70 11.82 19.31 0.32
N LEU A 71 12.42 18.45 1.14
CA LEU A 71 13.88 18.38 1.27
C LEU A 71 14.53 17.68 0.08
N MET A 72 13.88 16.64 -0.45
CA MET A 72 14.32 15.96 -1.68
C MET A 72 14.26 16.90 -2.89
N MET A 73 13.19 17.69 -3.02
CA MET A 73 13.10 18.73 -4.06
C MET A 73 14.19 19.79 -3.93
N ILE A 74 14.51 20.24 -2.71
CA ILE A 74 15.61 21.18 -2.47
C ILE A 74 16.96 20.55 -2.83
N ALA A 75 17.14 19.25 -2.58
CA ALA A 75 18.39 18.57 -2.88
C ALA A 75 18.69 18.50 -4.38
N PHE A 76 17.67 18.33 -5.21
CA PHE A 76 17.79 18.36 -6.67
C PHE A 76 17.94 19.77 -7.28
N GLY A 77 17.53 20.80 -6.54
CA GLY A 77 17.47 22.18 -7.01
C GLY A 77 16.03 22.58 -7.35
N ARG A 78 15.63 23.79 -6.97
CA ARG A 78 14.29 24.33 -7.28
C ARG A 78 14.18 24.85 -8.70
N ASP A 79 15.29 25.40 -9.18
CA ASP A 79 15.40 26.10 -10.46
C ASP A 79 16.57 25.54 -11.26
N LYS A 80 16.55 25.79 -12.57
CA LYS A 80 17.63 25.40 -13.49
C LYS A 80 19.00 25.98 -13.09
N THR A 81 19.03 27.07 -12.33
CA THR A 81 20.27 27.70 -11.85
C THR A 81 20.87 27.03 -10.62
N GLN A 82 20.08 26.23 -9.88
CA GLN A 82 20.50 25.56 -8.64
C GLN A 82 20.58 24.04 -8.81
N GLU A 83 20.43 23.53 -10.03
CA GLU A 83 20.52 22.10 -10.31
C GLU A 83 21.99 21.63 -10.31
N ILE A 84 22.23 20.44 -9.78
CA ILE A 84 23.58 19.83 -9.74
C ILE A 84 23.95 19.30 -11.13
N LYS A 85 22.96 18.68 -11.78
CA LYS A 85 23.06 18.07 -13.10
C LYS A 85 21.83 18.48 -13.92
N PRO A 86 21.95 18.50 -15.25
CA PRO A 86 20.87 18.95 -16.12
C PRO A 86 19.61 18.11 -15.92
N GLY A 87 18.48 18.79 -15.78
CA GLY A 87 17.14 18.20 -15.74
C GLY A 87 16.68 17.67 -14.39
N LEU A 88 17.52 17.74 -13.34
CA LEU A 88 17.22 17.17 -12.03
C LEU A 88 16.01 17.80 -11.35
N TYR A 89 15.83 19.12 -11.50
CA TYR A 89 14.69 19.84 -10.92
C TYR A 89 13.34 19.30 -11.42
N LYS A 90 13.30 18.70 -12.62
CA LYS A 90 12.08 18.13 -13.20
C LYS A 90 11.57 16.93 -12.40
N LEU A 91 12.47 16.18 -11.74
CA LEU A 91 12.08 15.07 -10.85
C LEU A 91 11.20 15.55 -9.70
N GLY A 92 11.37 16.80 -9.25
CA GLY A 92 10.59 17.37 -8.15
C GLY A 92 9.08 17.31 -8.38
N LYS A 93 8.63 17.29 -9.64
CA LYS A 93 7.19 17.18 -10.00
C LYS A 93 6.56 15.85 -9.57
N PHE A 94 7.36 14.78 -9.52
CA PHE A 94 6.92 13.41 -9.21
C PHE A 94 6.99 13.08 -7.72
N ILE A 95 7.68 13.90 -6.92
CA ILE A 95 7.90 13.64 -5.48
C ILE A 95 6.67 14.09 -4.68
N LYS A 96 5.66 13.21 -4.58
CA LYS A 96 4.40 13.47 -3.86
C LYS A 96 3.93 12.25 -3.05
N GLY A 97 3.45 12.49 -1.84
CA GLY A 97 3.01 11.40 -0.95
C GLY A 97 4.17 10.56 -0.40
N GLN A 98 3.97 9.25 -0.30
CA GLN A 98 4.96 8.28 0.18
C GLN A 98 5.95 7.90 -0.92
N CYS A 99 6.86 8.83 -1.23
CA CYS A 99 7.92 8.63 -2.22
C CYS A 99 9.26 8.32 -1.58
N ALA A 100 10.08 7.57 -2.33
CA ALA A 100 11.49 7.35 -2.05
C ALA A 100 12.31 7.59 -3.33
N LEU A 101 13.61 7.80 -3.14
CA LEU A 101 14.58 7.91 -4.22
C LEU A 101 15.44 6.65 -4.24
N LEU A 102 15.53 6.02 -5.40
CA LEU A 102 16.45 4.92 -5.62
C LEU A 102 17.56 5.38 -6.56
N PHE A 103 18.79 5.33 -6.06
CA PHE A 103 20.00 5.57 -6.84
C PHE A 103 20.59 4.22 -7.22
N THR A 104 20.70 3.93 -8.52
CA THR A 104 21.17 2.63 -9.00
C THR A 104 21.84 2.74 -10.36
N ASN A 105 22.61 1.71 -10.71
CA ASN A 105 23.19 1.53 -12.04
C ASN A 105 22.42 0.51 -12.88
N ARG A 106 21.39 -0.13 -12.29
CA ARG A 106 20.50 -1.08 -12.96
C ARG A 106 19.54 -0.38 -13.92
N ASN A 107 19.21 -1.06 -15.01
CA ASN A 107 18.24 -0.56 -15.99
C ASN A 107 16.80 -0.65 -15.46
N LEU A 108 15.84 -0.10 -16.20
CA LEU A 108 14.43 -0.06 -15.78
C LEU A 108 13.85 -1.46 -15.60
N ASP A 109 14.14 -2.37 -16.54
CA ASP A 109 13.53 -3.70 -16.56
C ASP A 109 14.06 -4.58 -15.41
N GLU A 110 15.34 -4.48 -15.07
CA GLU A 110 15.96 -5.12 -13.92
C GLU A 110 15.35 -4.62 -12.60
N VAL A 111 15.25 -3.29 -12.43
CA VAL A 111 14.67 -2.68 -11.22
C VAL A 111 13.21 -3.09 -11.07
N ARG A 112 12.45 -3.10 -12.17
CA ARG A 112 11.05 -3.54 -12.18
C ARG A 112 10.93 -5.03 -11.86
N GLY A 113 11.80 -5.87 -12.41
CA GLY A 113 11.85 -7.29 -12.10
C GLY A 113 12.03 -7.55 -10.61
N VAL A 114 12.96 -6.83 -9.97
CA VAL A 114 13.17 -6.90 -8.52
C VAL A 114 11.91 -6.44 -7.78
N PHE A 115 11.32 -5.30 -8.13
CA PHE A 115 10.12 -4.81 -7.44
C PHE A 115 8.92 -5.76 -7.55
N ASN A 116 8.75 -6.41 -8.71
CA ASN A 116 7.68 -7.39 -8.91
C ASN A 116 7.89 -8.66 -8.08
N GLN A 117 9.13 -9.12 -7.90
CA GLN A 117 9.45 -10.27 -7.04
C GLN A 117 9.21 -10.00 -5.55
N PHE A 118 9.33 -8.75 -5.12
CA PHE A 118 9.16 -8.36 -3.72
C PHE A 118 7.70 -8.07 -3.34
N ARG A 119 6.74 -8.27 -4.26
CA ARG A 119 5.31 -8.18 -3.97
C ARG A 119 4.93 -9.23 -2.93
N SER A 120 4.10 -8.81 -1.97
CA SER A 120 3.61 -9.68 -0.92
C SER A 120 2.23 -9.21 -0.50
N ALA A 121 1.28 -10.13 -0.50
CA ALA A 121 0.00 -9.93 0.17
C ALA A 121 0.22 -9.83 1.69
N ASP A 122 -0.62 -9.03 2.34
CA ASP A 122 -0.65 -8.87 3.78
C ASP A 122 -2.07 -8.48 4.24
N TYR A 123 -2.30 -8.55 5.54
CA TYR A 123 -3.56 -8.11 6.13
C TYR A 123 -3.72 -6.60 6.02
N ALA A 124 -4.91 -6.19 5.60
CA ALA A 124 -5.26 -4.78 5.48
C ALA A 124 -5.32 -4.07 6.83
N ARG A 125 -5.11 -2.75 6.79
CA ARG A 125 -5.17 -1.87 7.96
C ARG A 125 -6.36 -0.94 7.85
N PRO A 126 -6.95 -0.52 8.98
CA PRO A 126 -8.03 0.45 8.96
C PRO A 126 -7.57 1.76 8.33
N GLY A 127 -8.44 2.39 7.55
CA GLY A 127 -8.15 3.65 6.86
C GLY A 127 -7.42 3.51 5.51
N VAL A 128 -7.11 2.30 5.07
CA VAL A 128 -6.58 2.01 3.73
C VAL A 128 -7.74 1.68 2.79
N GLU A 129 -7.62 2.04 1.51
CA GLU A 129 -8.58 1.65 0.47
C GLU A 129 -8.47 0.16 0.15
N ALA A 130 -9.60 -0.52 -0.01
CA ALA A 130 -9.62 -1.94 -0.36
C ALA A 130 -9.17 -2.17 -1.81
N GLU A 131 -8.20 -3.06 -2.04
CA GLU A 131 -7.71 -3.39 -3.39
C GLU A 131 -8.63 -4.39 -4.12
N GLN A 132 -9.48 -5.10 -3.36
CA GLN A 132 -10.42 -6.11 -3.85
C GLN A 132 -11.77 -5.99 -3.14
N THR A 133 -12.82 -6.42 -3.83
CA THR A 133 -14.12 -6.69 -3.22
C THR A 133 -14.14 -8.11 -2.65
N VAL A 134 -14.53 -8.26 -1.38
CA VAL A 134 -14.54 -9.55 -0.67
C VAL A 134 -15.96 -9.90 -0.23
N ILE A 135 -16.44 -11.04 -0.69
CA ILE A 135 -17.75 -11.59 -0.33
C ILE A 135 -17.54 -12.90 0.42
N LEU A 136 -18.10 -13.03 1.61
CA LEU A 136 -18.16 -14.30 2.35
C LEU A 136 -19.39 -15.07 1.89
N GLY A 137 -19.20 -16.31 1.43
CA GLY A 137 -20.31 -17.18 1.05
C GLY A 137 -21.03 -17.76 2.27
N ALA A 138 -22.36 -17.85 2.18
CA ALA A 138 -23.19 -18.52 3.17
C ALA A 138 -22.78 -20.00 3.33
N GLY A 139 -22.92 -20.52 4.55
CA GLY A 139 -22.64 -21.93 4.84
C GLY A 139 -21.93 -22.18 6.18
N PRO A 140 -21.70 -23.45 6.51
CA PRO A 140 -21.02 -23.84 7.74
C PRO A 140 -19.53 -23.48 7.69
N ILE A 141 -19.00 -22.98 8.80
CA ILE A 141 -17.58 -22.62 8.99
C ILE A 141 -16.99 -23.49 10.11
N PRO A 142 -16.70 -24.78 9.83
CA PRO A 142 -16.17 -25.72 10.81
C PRO A 142 -14.79 -25.33 11.36
N LYS A 143 -14.04 -24.46 10.65
CA LYS A 143 -12.75 -23.92 11.11
C LYS A 143 -12.87 -23.09 12.39
N PHE A 144 -14.02 -22.48 12.64
CA PHE A 144 -14.22 -21.63 13.82
C PHE A 144 -14.72 -22.45 15.02
N ALA A 145 -14.10 -22.20 16.17
CA ALA A 145 -14.60 -22.69 17.44
C ALA A 145 -15.96 -22.05 17.76
N HIS A 146 -16.85 -22.79 18.43
CA HIS A 146 -18.17 -22.31 18.86
C HIS A 146 -18.09 -21.04 19.73
N THR A 147 -16.98 -20.79 20.42
CA THR A 147 -16.73 -19.59 21.22
C THR A 147 -16.55 -18.32 20.38
N LEU A 148 -16.17 -18.44 19.11
CA LEU A 148 -15.98 -17.31 18.19
C LEU A 148 -17.31 -16.76 17.64
N GLU A 149 -18.41 -17.49 17.81
CA GLU A 149 -19.76 -17.09 17.40
C GLU A 149 -20.12 -15.68 17.90
N HIS A 150 -20.01 -15.45 19.21
CA HIS A 150 -20.36 -14.16 19.82
C HIS A 150 -19.46 -12.99 19.35
N PRO A 151 -18.12 -13.12 19.29
CA PRO A 151 -17.25 -12.14 18.64
C PRO A 151 -17.63 -11.83 17.19
N LEU A 152 -17.97 -12.83 16.37
CA LEU A 152 -18.33 -12.63 14.97
C LEU A 152 -19.66 -11.88 14.84
N ARG A 153 -20.66 -12.21 15.67
CA ARG A 153 -21.93 -11.47 15.72
C ARG A 153 -21.74 -10.01 16.12
N LYS A 154 -20.80 -9.70 17.04
CA LYS A 154 -20.44 -8.31 17.39
C LYS A 154 -19.83 -7.51 16.25
N LEU A 155 -19.24 -8.18 15.25
CA LEU A 155 -18.74 -7.57 14.02
C LEU A 155 -19.84 -7.44 12.95
N ASN A 156 -21.11 -7.65 13.33
CA ASN A 156 -22.30 -7.61 12.47
C ASN A 156 -22.31 -8.68 11.36
N LEU A 157 -21.63 -9.81 11.58
CA LEU A 157 -21.77 -10.97 10.70
C LEU A 157 -23.08 -11.73 11.00
N PRO A 158 -23.85 -12.14 9.97
CA PRO A 158 -25.05 -12.95 10.13
C PRO A 158 -24.68 -14.41 10.43
N VAL A 159 -24.25 -14.69 11.66
CA VAL A 159 -23.84 -16.03 12.10
C VAL A 159 -24.80 -16.64 13.10
N LYS A 160 -24.95 -17.96 13.00
CA LYS A 160 -25.72 -18.80 13.92
C LYS A 160 -24.99 -20.08 14.25
N LEU A 161 -25.21 -20.58 15.46
CA LEU A 161 -24.68 -21.87 15.89
C LEU A 161 -25.66 -22.99 15.48
N ASN A 162 -25.30 -23.81 14.50
CA ASN A 162 -26.07 -24.96 14.06
C ASN A 162 -25.34 -26.24 14.48
N ARG A 163 -25.92 -27.03 15.39
CA ARG A 163 -25.33 -28.28 15.92
C ARG A 163 -23.89 -28.10 16.43
N GLY A 164 -23.60 -26.97 17.07
CA GLY A 164 -22.26 -26.65 17.60
C GLY A 164 -21.26 -26.09 16.58
N ILE A 165 -21.65 -25.94 15.30
CA ILE A 165 -20.82 -25.37 14.24
C ILE A 165 -21.31 -23.95 13.92
N VAL A 166 -20.37 -23.00 13.83
CA VAL A 166 -20.68 -21.62 13.40
C VAL A 166 -21.05 -21.65 11.93
N THR A 167 -22.23 -21.15 11.57
CA THR A 167 -22.76 -21.12 10.20
C THR A 167 -23.09 -19.68 9.83
N LEU A 168 -22.63 -19.23 8.68
CA LEU A 168 -23.05 -17.95 8.09
C LEU A 168 -24.42 -18.14 7.41
N GLU A 169 -25.43 -17.39 7.82
CA GLU A 169 -26.82 -17.55 7.38
C GLU A 169 -27.04 -17.03 5.95
N SER A 170 -26.34 -15.96 5.58
CA SER A 170 -26.45 -15.32 4.28
C SER A 170 -25.08 -14.86 3.80
N ASP A 171 -24.94 -14.64 2.50
CA ASP A 171 -23.75 -13.99 1.95
C ASP A 171 -23.54 -12.63 2.61
N TYR A 172 -22.27 -12.29 2.84
CA TYR A 172 -21.90 -11.04 3.49
C TYR A 172 -20.76 -10.35 2.74
N GLU A 173 -21.03 -9.16 2.22
CA GLU A 173 -20.00 -8.34 1.60
C GLU A 173 -19.19 -7.61 2.68
N VAL A 174 -17.91 -7.95 2.79
CA VAL A 174 -17.03 -7.35 3.81
C VAL A 174 -16.57 -5.98 3.36
N CYS A 175 -16.12 -5.85 2.12
CA CYS A 175 -15.66 -4.58 1.57
C CYS A 175 -15.78 -4.56 0.04
N LYS A 176 -15.92 -3.35 -0.52
CA LYS A 176 -15.85 -3.08 -1.96
C LYS A 176 -14.50 -2.47 -2.34
N LYS A 177 -13.98 -2.86 -3.50
CA LYS A 177 -12.78 -2.27 -4.09
C LYS A 177 -12.90 -0.74 -4.16
N GLY A 178 -11.86 -0.02 -3.71
CA GLY A 178 -11.79 1.44 -3.70
C GLY A 178 -12.40 2.11 -2.47
N HIS A 179 -13.09 1.38 -1.59
CA HIS A 179 -13.64 1.96 -0.35
C HIS A 179 -12.65 1.84 0.81
N THR A 180 -12.67 2.84 1.70
CA THR A 180 -11.84 2.87 2.91
C THR A 180 -12.30 1.81 3.92
N LEU A 181 -11.37 0.96 4.36
CA LEU A 181 -11.64 -0.14 5.28
C LEU A 181 -11.83 0.34 6.72
N THR A 182 -12.86 -0.18 7.38
CA THR A 182 -13.12 0.02 8.81
C THR A 182 -12.33 -0.98 9.67
N PRO A 183 -12.14 -0.69 10.97
CA PRO A 183 -11.49 -1.62 11.89
C PRO A 183 -12.15 -2.98 11.97
N ASP A 184 -13.48 -3.03 11.92
CA ASP A 184 -14.24 -4.28 12.01
C ASP A 184 -14.13 -5.10 10.72
N GLN A 185 -14.17 -4.46 9.55
CA GLN A 185 -13.88 -5.12 8.27
C GLN A 185 -12.47 -5.75 8.26
N CYS A 186 -11.46 -5.04 8.75
CA CYS A 186 -10.10 -5.57 8.83
C CYS A 186 -9.99 -6.77 9.79
N ARG A 187 -10.76 -6.78 10.89
CA ARG A 187 -10.84 -7.92 11.81
C ARG A 187 -11.50 -9.12 11.13
N ILE A 188 -12.60 -8.90 10.41
CA ILE A 188 -13.28 -9.95 9.64
C ILE A 188 -12.29 -10.57 8.63
N LEU A 189 -11.65 -9.76 7.79
CA LEU A 189 -10.65 -10.24 6.82
C LEU A 189 -9.54 -11.07 7.49
N LYS A 190 -9.09 -10.67 8.68
CA LYS A 190 -8.10 -11.43 9.45
C LYS A 190 -8.64 -12.76 9.97
N TYR A 191 -9.89 -12.83 10.44
CA TYR A 191 -10.51 -14.09 10.86
C TYR A 191 -10.64 -15.08 9.70
N PHE A 192 -10.96 -14.59 8.50
CA PHE A 192 -11.10 -15.38 7.28
C PHE A 192 -9.78 -15.58 6.52
N GLU A 193 -8.64 -15.19 7.13
CA GLU A 193 -7.29 -15.33 6.57
C GLU A 193 -7.12 -14.69 5.17
N VAL A 194 -7.88 -13.64 4.89
CA VAL A 194 -7.85 -12.92 3.61
C VAL A 194 -6.87 -11.75 3.68
N GLN A 195 -5.86 -11.80 2.82
CA GLN A 195 -4.82 -10.78 2.72
C GLN A 195 -5.03 -9.94 1.45
N ILE A 196 -5.77 -8.83 1.60
CA ILE A 196 -6.13 -7.95 0.47
C ILE A 196 -5.23 -6.73 0.30
N SER A 197 -4.16 -6.59 1.09
CA SER A 197 -3.25 -5.44 1.01
C SER A 197 -1.93 -5.90 0.43
N GLU A 198 -1.66 -5.58 -0.84
CA GLU A 198 -0.41 -5.93 -1.49
C GLU A 198 0.64 -4.85 -1.28
N PHE A 199 1.84 -5.24 -0.83
CA PHE A 199 3.01 -4.36 -0.87
C PHE A 199 3.47 -4.22 -2.32
N GLN A 200 3.47 -2.98 -2.82
CA GLN A 200 3.88 -2.66 -4.19
C GLN A 200 4.85 -1.47 -4.20
N VAL A 201 5.75 -1.49 -5.19
CA VAL A 201 6.69 -0.40 -5.46
C VAL A 201 6.48 0.05 -6.90
N ASN A 202 5.94 1.26 -7.06
CA ASN A 202 5.64 1.81 -8.39
C ASN A 202 6.71 2.81 -8.79
N ILE A 203 7.14 2.75 -10.04
CA ILE A 203 8.15 3.66 -10.60
C ILE A 203 7.42 4.84 -11.25
N LEU A 204 7.64 6.05 -10.72
CA LEU A 204 7.00 7.26 -11.24
C LEU A 204 7.81 7.91 -12.36
N ALA A 205 9.12 8.07 -12.14
CA ALA A 205 9.98 8.75 -13.10
C ALA A 205 11.42 8.26 -12.99
N ILE A 206 12.14 8.41 -14.10
CA ILE A 206 13.56 8.06 -14.22
C ILE A 206 14.32 9.28 -14.69
N TRP A 207 15.46 9.54 -14.06
CA TRP A 207 16.46 10.46 -14.59
C TRP A 207 17.72 9.68 -14.98
N ARG A 208 18.25 10.00 -16.16
CA ARG A 208 19.45 9.37 -16.72
C ARG A 208 20.61 10.36 -16.74
N ALA A 209 21.75 9.95 -16.18
CA ALA A 209 22.92 10.81 -16.07
C ALA A 209 23.58 11.17 -17.41
N GLU A 210 23.48 10.29 -18.41
CA GLU A 210 24.13 10.46 -19.71
C GLU A 210 23.60 11.67 -20.50
N ASN A 211 22.28 11.88 -20.46
CA ASN A 211 21.61 12.92 -21.25
C ASN A 211 20.88 13.96 -20.39
N GLY A 212 20.83 13.78 -19.06
CA GLY A 212 20.10 14.66 -18.15
C GLY A 212 18.59 14.68 -18.40
N LYS A 213 18.05 13.66 -19.09
CA LYS A 213 16.62 13.59 -19.39
C LYS A 213 15.87 12.93 -18.24
N VAL A 214 14.66 13.44 -18.01
CA VAL A 214 13.66 12.85 -17.11
C VAL A 214 12.57 12.26 -17.98
N GLU A 215 12.32 10.97 -17.79
CA GLU A 215 11.25 10.21 -18.42
C GLU A 215 10.16 9.95 -17.38
N ASP A 216 8.91 10.22 -17.76
CA ASP A 216 7.73 9.80 -17.01
C ASP A 216 7.43 8.35 -17.39
N VAL A 217 7.31 7.49 -16.39
CA VAL A 217 7.21 6.05 -16.56
C VAL A 217 5.94 5.52 -15.88
N VAL A 218 5.06 6.40 -15.39
CA VAL A 218 3.84 5.97 -14.66
C VAL A 218 2.98 5.02 -15.50
N GLU A 219 2.73 5.35 -16.77
CA GLU A 219 1.85 4.56 -17.65
C GLU A 219 2.49 3.23 -18.06
N SER A 220 3.78 3.25 -18.40
CA SER A 220 4.52 2.05 -18.77
C SER A 220 4.81 1.16 -17.57
N ASP A 221 4.89 1.71 -16.36
CA ASP A 221 4.96 0.92 -15.13
C ASP A 221 3.61 0.26 -14.84
N ALA A 222 2.53 1.04 -14.86
CA ALA A 222 1.17 0.56 -14.58
C ALA A 222 0.72 -0.59 -15.49
N SER A 223 1.07 -0.55 -16.78
CA SER A 223 0.77 -1.63 -17.74
C SER A 223 1.55 -2.93 -17.46
N ASN A 224 2.69 -2.84 -16.78
CA ASN A 224 3.52 -3.99 -16.40
C ASN A 224 3.34 -4.41 -14.93
N VAL A 225 2.38 -3.81 -14.22
CA VAL A 225 2.03 -4.19 -12.86
C VAL A 225 1.29 -5.53 -12.89
N ILE A 226 1.98 -6.60 -12.47
CA ILE A 226 1.36 -7.90 -12.26
C ILE A 226 0.74 -7.90 -10.87
N THR A 227 -0.58 -7.68 -10.78
CA THR A 227 -1.30 -7.80 -9.51
C THR A 227 -1.69 -9.25 -9.28
N SER A 228 -1.33 -9.80 -8.11
CA SER A 228 -1.69 -11.16 -7.70
C SER A 228 -3.16 -11.30 -7.27
N LEU A 229 -3.82 -10.15 -7.08
CA LEU A 229 -5.15 -10.00 -6.50
C LEU A 229 -6.24 -9.81 -7.57
N TYR A 230 -7.26 -10.68 -7.56
CA TYR A 230 -8.46 -10.55 -8.39
C TYR A 230 -9.37 -9.41 -7.90
N PRO A 231 -10.08 -8.68 -8.79
CA PRO A 231 -10.89 -7.53 -8.38
C PRO A 231 -12.05 -7.85 -7.43
N LYS A 232 -12.65 -9.04 -7.56
CA LYS A 232 -13.77 -9.53 -6.74
C LYS A 232 -13.51 -11.01 -6.40
N ILE A 233 -13.61 -11.36 -5.13
CA ILE A 233 -13.40 -12.73 -4.65
C ILE A 233 -14.55 -13.18 -3.74
N ARG A 234 -14.89 -14.46 -3.84
CA ARG A 234 -15.75 -15.18 -2.89
C ARG A 234 -14.88 -16.02 -1.96
N VAL A 235 -15.17 -15.95 -0.67
CA VAL A 235 -14.48 -16.74 0.35
C VAL A 235 -15.43 -17.78 0.89
N GLN A 236 -15.02 -19.04 0.85
CA GLN A 236 -15.79 -20.17 1.38
C GLN A 236 -14.92 -21.01 2.32
N CYS A 237 -15.54 -21.67 3.29
CA CYS A 237 -14.85 -22.62 4.15
C CYS A 237 -15.00 -24.02 3.56
N GLU A 238 -13.88 -24.62 3.20
CA GLU A 238 -13.83 -25.98 2.66
C GLU A 238 -13.16 -26.92 3.66
N THR A 239 -13.50 -28.20 3.53
CA THR A 239 -12.89 -29.28 4.32
C THR A 239 -12.09 -30.17 3.40
N TYR A 240 -10.79 -30.30 3.70
CA TYR A 240 -9.92 -31.25 3.03
C TYR A 240 -9.89 -32.55 3.83
N GLN A 241 -10.30 -33.65 3.19
CA GLN A 241 -10.24 -35.01 3.75
C GLN A 241 -10.92 -35.17 5.13
N GLY A 242 -11.88 -34.30 5.48
CA GLY A 242 -12.65 -34.39 6.72
C GLY A 242 -11.95 -33.96 8.01
N GLU A 243 -10.64 -33.64 7.97
CA GLU A 243 -9.87 -33.27 9.17
C GLU A 243 -9.35 -31.82 9.14
N CYS A 244 -9.02 -31.28 7.96
CA CYS A 244 -8.44 -29.94 7.83
C CYS A 244 -9.42 -28.97 7.19
N CYS A 245 -9.74 -27.86 7.87
CA CYS A 245 -10.58 -26.80 7.33
C CYS A 245 -9.70 -25.64 6.84
N TYR A 246 -9.99 -25.09 5.66
CA TYR A 246 -9.31 -23.91 5.11
C TYR A 246 -10.30 -22.97 4.44
N PHE A 247 -9.85 -21.73 4.22
CA PHE A 247 -10.62 -20.75 3.45
C PHE A 247 -10.15 -20.78 2.01
N SER A 248 -11.03 -21.15 1.08
CA SER A 248 -10.79 -21.02 -0.36
C SER A 248 -11.22 -19.62 -0.81
N GLN A 249 -10.45 -19.05 -1.74
CA GLN A 249 -10.73 -17.74 -2.34
C GLN A 249 -10.94 -17.97 -3.84
N VAL A 250 -12.19 -17.88 -4.28
CA VAL A 250 -12.58 -18.11 -5.67
C VAL A 250 -12.81 -16.75 -6.34
N PRO A 251 -12.13 -16.42 -7.45
CA PRO A 251 -12.40 -15.22 -8.22
C PRO A 251 -13.84 -15.25 -8.75
N ILE A 252 -14.58 -14.17 -8.56
CA ILE A 252 -15.89 -13.99 -9.20
C ILE A 252 -15.63 -13.22 -10.49
N GLY A 253 -15.92 -13.83 -11.64
CA GLY A 253 -15.91 -13.14 -12.93
C GLY A 253 -17.12 -12.22 -13.06
N ASP A 254 -16.99 -11.16 -13.87
CA ASP A 254 -18.09 -10.20 -14.14
C ASP A 254 -19.30 -10.85 -14.86
N GLU A 255 -19.24 -12.13 -15.21
CA GLU A 255 -20.32 -12.85 -15.90
C GLU A 255 -21.44 -13.35 -14.97
N GLU A 256 -21.19 -13.51 -13.65
CA GLU A 256 -22.23 -13.98 -12.73
C GLU A 256 -23.30 -12.92 -12.39
N ASP A 257 -22.98 -11.62 -12.49
CA ASP A 257 -23.98 -10.55 -12.25
C ASP A 257 -25.05 -10.47 -13.36
N LYS A 258 -24.77 -11.00 -14.57
CA LYS A 258 -25.76 -11.05 -15.68
C LYS A 258 -26.82 -12.14 -15.50
N GLY A 259 -26.52 -13.20 -14.75
CA GLY A 259 -27.45 -14.30 -14.50
C GLY A 259 -28.55 -13.94 -13.49
N ASN A 260 -28.21 -13.11 -12.50
CA ASN A 260 -29.17 -12.69 -11.47
C ASN A 260 -30.10 -11.56 -11.94
N GLU A 261 -29.64 -10.63 -12.78
CA GLU A 261 -30.51 -9.58 -13.34
C GLU A 261 -31.55 -10.15 -14.33
N GLN A 262 -31.26 -11.26 -15.01
CA GLN A 262 -32.24 -11.94 -15.88
C GLN A 262 -33.30 -12.70 -15.07
N GLN A 263 -32.96 -13.25 -13.90
CA GLN A 263 -33.94 -13.90 -13.02
C GLN A 263 -34.85 -12.91 -12.28
N GLU A 264 -34.39 -11.70 -11.95
CA GLU A 264 -35.26 -10.67 -11.36
C GLU A 264 -36.23 -10.01 -12.37
N MET A 265 -35.91 -10.02 -13.67
CA MET A 265 -36.79 -9.51 -14.74
C MET A 265 -37.86 -10.51 -15.21
N GLU A 266 -37.77 -11.80 -14.86
CA GLU A 266 -38.80 -12.81 -15.17
C GLU A 266 -39.86 -12.95 -14.06
N VAL A 267 -39.71 -12.24 -12.93
CA VAL A 267 -40.63 -12.31 -11.77
C VAL A 267 -41.45 -11.01 -11.58
N LEU A 268 -41.42 -10.10 -12.55
CA LEU A 268 -42.30 -8.91 -12.66
C LEU A 268 -43.22 -9.03 -13.88
#